data_AF-A0A537XBY4-F1
#
_entry.id   AF-A0A537XBY4-F1
#
_cell.length_a   1.000
_cell.length_b   1.000
_cell.length_c   1.000
_cell.angle_alpha   90.00
_cell.angle_beta   90.00
_cell.angle_gamma   90.00
#
_symmetry.space_group_name_H-M   'P 1'
#
loop_
_entity.id
_entity.type
_entity.pdbx_description
1 polymer ?
#
loop_
_entity_poly.entity_id
_entity_poly.type
_entity_poly.pdbx_seq_one_letter_code
_entity_poly.pdbx_strand_id
1 'polypeptide(L)'
;MLQPLSSPKVRDAEATKARLLQAATDEFAAHGIAGARIDRIEAAAKANRALIYSYFGNKDQLFDAVMDANVARVLDQVPFTPEDLPGYAGRLFDFLVANPHQLRLATWHRLERADTGHEPQGLSDSIRLKMAA
;
A
#
# COMPACT_ATOMS: atom_id res chain seq x y z
N MET A 1 6.53 -18.80 -28.41
CA MET A 1 6.97 -17.56 -27.75
C MET A 1 7.42 -17.96 -26.35
N LEU A 2 8.72 -18.07 -26.08
CA LEU A 2 9.26 -18.49 -24.78
C LEU A 2 9.41 -17.27 -23.88
N GLN A 3 8.69 -17.24 -22.75
CA GLN A 3 8.94 -16.25 -21.69
C GLN A 3 10.30 -16.55 -21.04
N PRO A 4 11.17 -15.56 -20.77
CA PRO A 4 12.40 -15.81 -20.03
C PRO A 4 12.08 -16.19 -18.58
N LEU A 5 12.61 -17.34 -18.14
CA LEU A 5 12.59 -17.76 -16.74
C LEU A 5 13.44 -16.77 -15.92
N SER A 6 12.81 -16.00 -15.03
CA SER A 6 13.54 -15.15 -14.08
C SER A 6 14.54 -15.98 -13.28
N SER A 7 15.77 -15.48 -13.16
CA SER A 7 16.85 -16.19 -12.46
C SER A 7 16.55 -16.32 -10.95
N PRO A 8 17.11 -17.34 -10.26
CA PRO A 8 16.89 -17.55 -8.83
C PRO A 8 17.16 -16.29 -7.97
N LYS A 9 18.22 -15.55 -8.31
CA LYS A 9 18.61 -14.31 -7.62
C LYS A 9 17.56 -13.19 -7.75
N VAL A 10 16.89 -13.09 -8.89
CA VAL A 10 15.81 -12.09 -9.12
C VAL A 10 14.58 -12.48 -8.32
N ARG A 11 14.23 -13.77 -8.29
CA ARG A 11 13.09 -14.27 -7.50
C ARG A 11 13.27 -14.01 -5.99
N ASP A 12 14.48 -14.21 -5.48
CA ASP A 12 14.78 -13.96 -4.06
C ASP A 12 14.71 -12.46 -3.72
N ALA A 13 15.11 -11.59 -4.63
CA ALA A 13 14.99 -10.14 -4.48
C ALA A 13 13.52 -9.71 -4.40
N GLU A 14 12.68 -10.18 -5.32
CA GLU A 14 11.23 -9.87 -5.32
C GLU A 14 10.54 -10.41 -4.06
N ALA A 15 10.86 -11.64 -3.66
CA ALA A 15 10.32 -12.21 -2.42
C ALA A 15 10.76 -11.42 -1.17
N THR A 16 11.97 -10.84 -1.19
CA THR A 16 12.46 -10.00 -0.09
C THR A 16 11.78 -8.64 -0.07
N LYS A 17 11.62 -8.01 -1.24
CA LYS A 17 10.88 -6.74 -1.39
C LYS A 17 9.43 -6.89 -0.94
N ALA A 18 8.77 -7.99 -1.29
CA ALA A 18 7.40 -8.29 -0.86
C ALA A 18 7.27 -8.45 0.66
N ARG A 19 8.19 -9.18 1.30
CA ARG A 19 8.22 -9.32 2.77
C ARG A 19 8.43 -7.98 3.48
N LEU A 20 9.31 -7.13 2.95
CA LEU A 20 9.55 -5.78 3.46
C LEU A 20 8.30 -4.91 3.35
N LEU A 21 7.63 -4.91 2.20
CA LEU A 21 6.41 -4.14 1.97
C LEU A 21 5.26 -4.60 2.89
N GLN A 22 5.12 -5.91 3.09
CA GLN A 22 4.11 -6.45 4.00
C GLN A 22 4.40 -6.06 5.46
N ALA A 23 5.64 -6.22 5.93
CA ALA A 23 6.02 -5.82 7.28
C ALA A 23 5.83 -4.30 7.51
N ALA A 24 6.14 -3.48 6.51
CA ALA A 24 5.92 -2.04 6.56
C ALA A 24 4.43 -1.70 6.61
N THR A 25 3.59 -2.39 5.81
CA THR A 25 2.12 -2.27 5.84
C THR A 25 1.59 -2.44 7.26
N ASP A 26 2.02 -3.52 7.94
CA ASP A 26 1.53 -3.83 9.28
C ASP A 26 2.03 -2.81 10.33
N GLU A 27 3.31 -2.42 10.26
CA GLU A 27 3.90 -1.43 11.15
C GLU A 27 3.24 -0.05 11.02
N PHE A 28 3.07 0.44 9.77
CA PHE A 28 2.45 1.74 9.52
C PHE A 28 0.96 1.74 9.85
N ALA A 29 0.24 0.66 9.56
CA ALA A 29 -1.17 0.55 9.95
C ALA A 29 -1.31 0.65 11.48
N ALA A 30 -0.43 -0.01 12.23
CA ALA A 30 -0.45 0.02 13.68
C ALA A 30 -0.07 1.40 14.26
N HIS A 31 0.98 2.02 13.72
CA HIS A 31 1.69 3.11 14.40
C HIS A 31 1.77 4.45 13.67
N GLY A 32 1.27 4.55 12.43
CA GLY A 32 1.46 5.74 11.60
C GLY A 32 2.91 5.93 11.18
N ILE A 33 3.21 7.00 10.44
CA ILE A 33 4.58 7.25 9.95
C ILE A 33 5.46 7.63 11.12
N ALA A 34 5.07 8.63 11.91
CA ALA A 34 5.84 9.13 13.04
C ALA A 34 6.15 8.01 14.05
N GLY A 35 5.18 7.15 14.36
CA GLY A 35 5.33 6.07 15.33
C GLY A 35 5.99 4.80 14.79
N ALA A 36 6.02 4.59 13.47
CA ALA A 36 6.65 3.41 12.87
C ALA A 36 8.15 3.35 13.13
N ARG A 37 8.70 2.15 13.28
CA ARG A 37 10.14 1.96 13.49
C ARG A 37 10.72 0.99 12.47
N ILE A 38 11.82 1.40 11.85
CA ILE A 38 12.51 0.61 10.83
C ILE A 38 13.04 -0.70 11.42
N ASP A 39 13.48 -0.72 12.68
CA ASP A 39 13.97 -1.94 13.34
C ASP A 39 12.88 -3.04 13.47
N ARG A 40 11.64 -2.66 13.77
CA ARG A 40 10.49 -3.58 13.80
C ARG A 40 10.18 -4.15 12.42
N ILE A 41 10.25 -3.32 11.38
CA ILE A 41 10.06 -3.75 9.98
C ILE A 41 11.16 -4.73 9.57
N GLU A 42 12.43 -4.42 9.86
CA GLU A 42 13.57 -5.30 9.60
C GLU A 42 13.38 -6.69 10.23
N ALA A 43 13.02 -6.71 11.53
CA ALA A 43 12.82 -7.94 12.28
C ALA A 43 11.66 -8.78 11.73
N ALA A 44 10.51 -8.16 11.47
CA ALA A 44 9.33 -8.84 10.95
C ALA A 44 9.55 -9.37 9.53
N ALA A 45 10.20 -8.57 8.67
CA ALA A 45 10.48 -8.96 7.30
C ALA A 45 11.60 -10.01 7.20
N LYS A 46 12.43 -10.20 8.24
CA LYS A 46 13.68 -10.98 8.19
C LYS A 46 14.59 -10.47 7.07
N ALA A 47 14.80 -9.15 7.07
CA ALA A 47 15.62 -8.42 6.10
C ALA A 47 16.35 -7.28 6.81
N ASN A 48 17.47 -6.81 6.27
CA ASN A 48 18.24 -5.73 6.87
C ASN A 48 17.80 -4.35 6.34
N ARG A 49 18.11 -3.28 7.08
CA ARG A 49 17.79 -1.89 6.69
C ARG A 49 18.38 -1.45 5.38
N ALA A 50 19.54 -1.98 5.01
CA ALA A 50 20.18 -1.62 3.75
C ALA A 50 19.28 -2.00 2.56
N LEU A 51 18.56 -3.12 2.65
CA LEU A 51 17.57 -3.51 1.65
C LEU A 51 16.33 -2.61 1.65
N ILE A 52 15.87 -2.15 2.81
CA ILE A 52 14.76 -1.17 2.89
C ILE A 52 15.13 0.08 2.11
N TYR A 53 16.28 0.68 2.43
CA TYR A 53 16.71 1.91 1.77
C TYR A 53 17.10 1.68 0.31
N SER A 54 17.63 0.50 -0.03
CA SER A 54 17.93 0.16 -1.42
C SER A 54 16.68 0.00 -2.28
N TYR A 55 15.58 -0.54 -1.75
CA TYR A 55 14.34 -0.77 -2.51
C TYR A 55 13.40 0.43 -2.50
N PHE A 56 13.36 1.15 -1.39
CA PHE A 56 12.32 2.15 -1.14
C PHE A 56 12.88 3.55 -0.82
N GLY A 57 14.20 3.70 -0.70
CA GLY A 57 14.84 5.00 -0.46
C GLY A 57 14.82 5.39 1.01
N ASN A 58 13.76 6.01 1.50
CA ASN A 58 13.62 6.44 2.89
C ASN A 58 12.29 5.99 3.52
N LYS A 59 12.04 6.34 4.79
CA LYS A 59 10.84 5.92 5.52
C LYS A 59 9.54 6.50 4.93
N ASP A 60 9.56 7.74 4.47
CA ASP A 60 8.40 8.37 3.84
C ASP A 60 8.10 7.73 2.49
N GLN A 61 9.13 7.48 1.68
CA GLN A 61 8.99 6.79 0.39
C GLN A 61 8.55 5.32 0.56
N LEU A 62 8.96 4.65 1.65
CA LEU A 62 8.43 3.34 2.00
C LEU A 62 6.95 3.42 2.37
N PHE A 63 6.52 4.46 3.08
CA PHE A 63 5.11 4.68 3.38
C PHE A 63 4.31 4.96 2.11
N ASP A 64 4.84 5.77 1.20
CA ASP A 64 4.23 6.06 -0.10
C ASP A 64 4.03 4.75 -0.91
N ALA A 65 5.05 3.88 -0.96
CA ALA A 65 4.94 2.58 -1.61
C ALA A 65 3.89 1.66 -0.97
N VAL A 66 3.74 1.71 0.36
CA VAL A 66 2.67 1.00 1.08
C VAL A 66 1.30 1.56 0.72
N MET A 67 1.17 2.88 0.61
CA MET A 67 -0.08 3.53 0.23
C MET A 67 -0.48 3.23 -1.22
N ASP A 68 0.48 3.22 -2.14
CA ASP A 68 0.26 2.81 -3.54
C ASP A 68 -0.27 1.38 -3.61
N ALA A 69 0.36 0.45 -2.89
CA ALA A 69 -0.09 -0.94 -2.80
C ALA A 69 -1.47 -1.07 -2.16
N ASN A 70 -1.76 -0.25 -1.14
CA ASN A 70 -3.06 -0.22 -0.47
C ASN A 70 -4.17 0.25 -1.41
N VAL A 71 -3.95 1.34 -2.15
CA VAL A 71 -4.92 1.88 -3.12
C VAL A 71 -5.14 0.87 -4.24
N ALA A 72 -4.08 0.31 -4.82
CA ALA A 72 -4.20 -0.72 -5.86
C ALA A 72 -5.06 -1.90 -5.38
N ARG A 73 -4.85 -2.36 -4.13
CA ARG A 73 -5.64 -3.45 -3.54
C ARG A 73 -7.13 -3.08 -3.40
N VAL A 74 -7.45 -1.88 -2.95
CA VAL A 74 -8.85 -1.44 -2.84
C VAL A 74 -9.52 -1.37 -4.21
N LEU A 75 -8.84 -0.83 -5.21
CA LEU A 75 -9.38 -0.70 -6.57
C LEU A 75 -9.61 -2.04 -7.25
N ASP A 76 -8.69 -3.00 -7.04
CA ASP A 76 -8.80 -4.36 -7.57
C ASP A 76 -9.93 -5.15 -6.91
N GLN A 77 -10.04 -5.09 -5.59
CA GLN A 77 -10.99 -5.89 -4.81
C GLN A 77 -12.40 -5.31 -4.78
N VAL A 78 -12.53 -3.99 -4.91
CA VAL A 78 -13.82 -3.29 -4.92
C VAL A 78 -13.91 -2.38 -6.14
N PRO A 79 -14.19 -2.95 -7.33
CA PRO A 79 -14.35 -2.16 -8.55
C PRO A 79 -15.49 -1.15 -8.38
N PHE A 80 -15.28 0.05 -8.92
CA PHE A 80 -16.32 1.08 -8.93
C PHE A 80 -17.43 0.73 -9.93
N THR A 81 -18.68 0.78 -9.48
CA THR A 81 -19.87 0.51 -10.29
C THR A 81 -20.81 1.72 -10.23
N PRO A 82 -20.71 2.66 -11.19
CA PRO A 82 -21.51 3.88 -11.15
C PRO A 82 -23.01 3.64 -11.32
N GLU A 83 -23.41 2.55 -11.98
CA GLU A 83 -24.80 2.18 -12.18
C GLU A 83 -25.50 1.68 -10.89
N ASP A 84 -24.71 1.36 -9.85
CA ASP A 84 -25.16 0.89 -8.54
C ASP A 84 -24.30 1.50 -7.42
N LEU A 85 -24.45 2.80 -7.21
CA LEU A 85 -23.74 3.51 -6.14
C LEU A 85 -24.04 2.96 -4.74
N PRO A 86 -25.29 2.60 -4.36
CA PRO A 86 -25.55 2.01 -3.06
C PRO A 86 -24.85 0.66 -2.87
N GLY A 87 -24.88 -0.22 -3.87
CA GLY A 87 -24.18 -1.51 -3.79
C GLY A 87 -22.66 -1.36 -3.80
N TYR A 88 -22.12 -0.41 -4.56
CA TYR A 88 -20.70 -0.05 -4.48
C TYR A 88 -20.30 0.37 -3.06
N ALA A 89 -21.08 1.28 -2.45
CA ALA A 89 -20.82 1.76 -1.10
C ALA A 89 -20.88 0.61 -0.07
N GLY A 90 -21.84 -0.29 -0.19
CA GLY A 90 -21.94 -1.49 0.66
C GLY A 90 -20.71 -2.39 0.56
N ARG A 91 -20.29 -2.75 -0.68
CA ARG A 91 -19.09 -3.59 -0.88
C ARG A 91 -17.82 -2.93 -0.37
N LEU A 92 -17.67 -1.62 -0.57
CA LEU A 92 -16.53 -0.87 -0.06
C LEU A 92 -16.51 -0.86 1.47
N PHE A 93 -17.67 -0.63 2.10
CA PHE A 93 -17.81 -0.67 3.55
C PHE A 93 -17.43 -2.05 4.11
N ASP A 94 -18.03 -3.12 3.58
CA ASP A 94 -17.78 -4.49 4.02
C ASP A 94 -16.28 -4.85 3.90
N PHE A 95 -15.66 -4.44 2.78
CA PHE A 95 -14.23 -4.67 2.56
C PHE A 95 -13.35 -3.93 3.56
N LEU A 96 -13.63 -2.65 3.84
CA LEU A 96 -12.85 -1.87 4.82
C LEU A 96 -13.02 -2.38 6.25
N VAL A 97 -14.22 -2.84 6.62
CA VAL A 97 -14.49 -3.47 7.91
C VAL A 97 -13.74 -4.80 8.05
N ALA A 98 -13.73 -5.62 7.00
CA ALA A 98 -12.99 -6.88 6.99
C ALA A 98 -11.45 -6.71 6.93
N ASN A 99 -10.98 -5.57 6.42
CA ASN A 99 -9.55 -5.28 6.21
C ASN A 99 -9.11 -3.99 6.92
N PRO A 100 -9.08 -3.97 8.27
CA PRO A 100 -8.88 -2.74 9.05
C PRO A 100 -7.54 -2.05 8.79
N HIS A 101 -6.51 -2.77 8.33
CA HIS A 101 -5.22 -2.17 7.96
C HIS A 101 -5.37 -1.10 6.88
N GLN A 102 -6.25 -1.33 5.90
CA GLN A 102 -6.42 -0.41 4.76
C GLN A 102 -7.04 0.92 5.20
N LEU A 103 -8.05 0.84 6.07
CA LEU A 103 -8.69 2.02 6.65
C LEU A 103 -7.71 2.79 7.55
N ARG A 104 -6.91 2.09 8.36
CA ARG A 104 -5.90 2.72 9.23
C ARG A 104 -4.83 3.43 8.40
N LEU A 105 -4.30 2.80 7.35
CA LEU A 105 -3.32 3.41 6.46
C LEU A 105 -3.86 4.68 5.78
N ALA A 106 -5.09 4.63 5.25
CA ALA A 106 -5.74 5.81 4.70
C ALA A 106 -5.93 6.92 5.74
N THR A 107 -6.23 6.56 7.00
CA THR A 107 -6.36 7.52 8.10
C THR A 107 -5.01 8.17 8.44
N TRP A 108 -3.95 7.38 8.56
CA TRP A 108 -2.60 7.89 8.82
C TRP A 108 -2.08 8.77 7.69
N HIS A 109 -2.29 8.38 6.42
CA HIS A 109 -1.94 9.21 5.27
C HIS A 109 -2.61 10.58 5.36
N ARG A 110 -3.91 10.64 5.68
CA ARG A 110 -4.62 11.92 5.87
C ARG A 110 -4.09 12.75 7.04
N LEU A 111 -3.65 12.13 8.13
CA LEU A 111 -3.16 12.87 9.31
C LEU A 111 -1.73 13.35 9.16
N GLU A 112 -0.88 12.58 8.48
CA GLU A 112 0.58 12.79 8.46
C GLU A 112 1.12 13.23 7.09
N ARG A 113 0.30 13.16 6.03
CA ARG A 113 0.70 13.48 4.64
C ARG A 113 -0.23 14.48 3.94
N ALA A 114 -1.25 15.02 4.59
CA ALA A 114 -2.19 15.97 3.96
C ALA A 114 -1.48 17.17 3.31
N ASP A 115 -0.41 17.69 3.94
CA ASP A 115 0.27 18.90 3.49
C ASP A 115 1.42 18.63 2.50
N THR A 116 1.74 17.38 2.20
CA THR A 116 2.92 17.03 1.38
C THR A 116 2.62 16.98 -0.11
N GLY A 117 1.34 17.06 -0.49
CA GLY A 117 0.89 16.98 -1.89
C GLY A 117 1.14 15.62 -2.56
N HIS A 118 1.59 14.61 -1.82
CA HIS A 118 1.81 13.27 -2.35
C HIS A 118 0.50 12.48 -2.36
N GLU A 119 -0.08 12.35 -3.55
CA GLU A 119 -1.22 11.47 -3.79
C GLU A 119 -0.74 10.06 -4.17
N PRO A 120 -1.28 9.00 -3.53
CA PRO A 120 -0.98 7.64 -3.93
C PRO A 120 -1.34 7.39 -5.40
N GLN A 121 -0.52 6.58 -6.08
CA GLN A 121 -0.74 6.20 -7.46
C GLN A 121 -2.10 5.53 -7.66
N GLY A 122 -2.78 5.89 -8.75
CA GLY A 122 -4.12 5.38 -9.09
C GLY A 122 -5.28 6.00 -8.30
N LEU A 123 -5.00 6.73 -7.20
CA LEU A 123 -6.06 7.38 -6.42
C LEU A 123 -6.72 8.51 -7.22
N SER A 124 -5.92 9.41 -7.81
CA SER A 124 -6.43 10.57 -8.56
C SER A 124 -7.28 10.14 -9.75
N ASP A 125 -6.87 9.09 -10.47
CA ASP A 125 -7.63 8.55 -11.60
C ASP A 125 -8.93 7.89 -11.14
N SER A 126 -8.91 7.15 -10.02
CA SER A 126 -10.13 6.63 -9.41
C SER A 126 -11.09 7.74 -9.00
N ILE A 127 -10.60 8.83 -8.40
CA ILE A 127 -11.41 9.98 -8.02
C ILE A 127 -12.02 10.64 -9.25
N ARG A 128 -11.22 10.90 -10.29
CA ARG A 128 -11.73 11.49 -11.55
C ARG A 128 -12.83 10.63 -12.16
N LEU A 129 -12.63 9.31 -12.21
CA LEU A 129 -13.60 8.38 -12.77
C LEU A 129 -14.92 8.38 -11.97
N LYS A 130 -14.84 8.48 -10.63
CA LYS A 130 -16.02 8.60 -9.76
C LYS A 130 -16.76 9.92 -9.92
N MET A 131 -16.04 11.02 -10.18
CA MET A 131 -16.63 12.35 -10.36
C MET A 131 -17.25 12.55 -11.75
N ALA A 132 -16.83 11.76 -12.74
CA ALA A 132 -17.31 11.86 -14.12
C ALA A 132 -18.53 10.98 -14.42
N ALA A 133 -18.92 10.10 -13.48
CA ALA A 133 -20.04 9.19 -13.59
C ALA A 133 -21.29 9.74 -12.88
#